data_AF-A0A368LHW8-F1
#
_entry.id   AF-A0A368LHW8-F1
#
_cell.length_a   1.000
_cell.length_b   1.000
_cell.length_c   1.000
_cell.angle_alpha   90.00
_cell.angle_beta   90.00
_cell.angle_gamma   90.00
#
_symmetry.space_group_name_H-M   'P 1'
#
loop_
_entity.id
_entity.type
_entity.pdbx_description
1 polymer ?
#
loop_
_entity_poly.entity_id
_entity_poly.type
_entity_poly.pdbx_seq_one_letter_code
_entity_poly.pdbx_strand_id
1 'polypeptide(L)' 'MIKCHLSKILGEKKLKISDVSRDTSINRGTITRLYNETATRVDLEVIDMLCSYLNISVGDLLEQEK' A
#
# COMPACT_ATOMS: atom_id res chain seq x y z
N MET A 1 11.95 -11.43 5.58
CA MET A 1 11.69 -10.70 4.31
C MET A 1 10.71 -9.58 4.59
N ILE A 2 10.73 -8.44 3.89
CA ILE A 2 9.71 -7.39 4.10
C ILE A 2 8.44 -7.77 3.35
N LYS A 3 7.30 -7.74 4.03
CA LYS A 3 5.98 -8.03 3.50
C LYS A 3 5.12 -6.78 3.46
N CYS A 4 4.24 -6.69 2.47
CA CYS A 4 3.31 -5.58 2.32
C CYS A 4 1.86 -6.06 2.44
N HIS A 5 1.14 -5.60 3.46
CA HIS A 5 -0.23 -6.03 3.76
C HIS A 5 -1.30 -5.23 3.00
N LEU A 6 -0.90 -4.48 1.97
CA LEU A 6 -1.79 -3.58 1.24
C LEU A 6 -3.01 -4.32 0.67
N SER A 7 -2.83 -5.54 0.16
CA SER A 7 -3.93 -6.35 -0.37
C SER A 7 -5.00 -6.68 0.66
N LYS A 8 -4.57 -7.10 1.86
CA LYS A 8 -5.45 -7.38 3.00
C LYS A 8 -6.20 -6.12 3.43
N ILE A 9 -5.49 -5.00 3.60
CA ILE A 9 -6.08 -3.74 4.05
C ILE A 9 -7.14 -3.22 3.07
N LEU A 10 -6.86 -3.26 1.75
CA LEU A 10 -7.83 -2.87 0.74
C LEU A 10 -9.06 -3.77 0.76
N GLY A 11 -8.87 -5.08 0.94
CA GLY A 11 -9.96 -6.05 1.05
C GLY A 11 -10.88 -5.75 2.24
N GLU A 12 -10.31 -5.51 3.42
CA GLU A 12 -11.05 -5.18 4.64
C GLU A 12 -11.83 -3.85 4.51
N LYS A 13 -11.24 -2.86 3.85
CA LYS A 13 -11.87 -1.55 3.60
C LYS A 13 -12.77 -1.51 2.35
N LYS A 14 -12.88 -2.61 1.59
CA LYS A 14 -13.61 -2.72 0.32
C LYS A 14 -13.19 -1.67 -0.72
N LEU A 15 -11.90 -1.32 -0.74
CA LEU A 15 -11.33 -0.35 -1.67
C LEU A 15 -10.71 -1.05 -2.88
N LYS A 16 -10.85 -0.46 -4.06
CA LYS A 16 -10.14 -0.92 -5.26
C LYS A 16 -8.85 -0.14 -5.44
N ILE A 17 -7.85 -0.76 -6.08
CA ILE A 17 -6.62 -0.09 -6.50
C ILE A 17 -6.91 1.21 -7.29
N SER A 18 -7.96 1.22 -8.11
CA SER A 18 -8.38 2.40 -8.88
C SER A 18 -8.85 3.55 -7.99
N ASP A 19 -9.50 3.25 -6.86
CA ASP A 19 -9.98 4.28 -5.93
C ASP A 19 -8.78 4.89 -5.20
N VAL A 20 -7.89 4.03 -4.68
CA VAL A 20 -6.65 4.49 -4.04
C VAL A 20 -5.82 5.35 -4.99
N SER A 21 -5.62 4.92 -6.23
CA SER A 21 -4.83 5.68 -7.22
C SER A 21 -5.44 7.04 -7.55
N ARG A 22 -6.77 7.12 -7.68
CA ARG A 22 -7.48 8.36 -7.97
C ARG A 22 -7.41 9.32 -6.78
N ASP A 23 -7.62 8.82 -5.57
CA ASP A 23 -7.79 9.65 -4.38
C ASP A 23 -6.44 10.08 -3.77
N THR A 24 -5.36 9.29 -3.97
CA THR A 24 -4.01 9.60 -3.47
C THR A 24 -3.08 10.20 -4.53
N SER A 25 -3.51 10.25 -5.80
CA SER A 25 -2.66 10.59 -6.95
C SER A 25 -1.42 9.69 -7.14
N ILE A 26 -1.29 8.59 -6.39
CA ILE A 26 -0.21 7.62 -6.58
C ILE A 26 -0.44 6.86 -7.90
N ASN A 27 0.63 6.66 -8.65
CA ASN A 27 0.59 5.88 -9.89
C ASN A 27 0.01 4.48 -9.64
N ARG A 28 -1.01 4.11 -10.42
CA ARG A 28 -1.69 2.81 -10.33
C ARG A 28 -0.75 1.62 -10.39
N GLY A 29 0.31 1.70 -11.19
CA GLY A 29 1.33 0.64 -11.31
C GLY A 29 2.11 0.45 -10.01
N THR A 30 2.41 1.53 -9.29
CA THR A 30 3.06 1.48 -7.97
C THR A 30 2.16 0.78 -6.95
N ILE A 31 0.89 1.18 -6.85
CA ILE A 31 -0.08 0.52 -5.95
C ILE A 31 -0.24 -0.96 -6.32
N THR A 32 -0.33 -1.28 -7.62
CA THR A 32 -0.44 -2.67 -8.09
C THR A 32 0.77 -3.52 -7.68
N ARG A 33 1.98 -2.98 -7.80
CA ARG A 33 3.20 -3.71 -7.38
C ARG A 33 3.25 -3.92 -5.87
N LEU A 34 2.86 -2.93 -5.08
CA LEU A 34 2.76 -3.06 -3.61
C LEU A 34 1.68 -4.08 -3.22
N TYR A 35 0.50 -4.00 -3.85
CA TYR A 35 -0.62 -4.92 -3.62
C TYR A 35 -0.25 -6.37 -3.92
N ASN A 36 0.49 -6.61 -5.00
CA ASN A 36 0.94 -7.95 -5.40
C ASN A 36 2.29 -8.34 -4.78
N GLU A 37 2.85 -7.56 -3.85
CA GLU A 37 4.15 -7.83 -3.21
C GLU A 37 5.33 -8.02 -4.20
N THR A 38 5.28 -7.34 -5.35
CA THR A 38 6.33 -7.39 -6.40
C THR A 38 7.22 -6.15 -6.43
N ALA A 39 6.99 -5.19 -5.52
CA ALA A 39 7.80 -3.99 -5.42
C ALA A 39 9.20 -4.31 -4.85
N THR A 40 10.25 -3.96 -5.59
CA THR A 40 11.65 -4.07 -5.12
C THR A 40 12.18 -2.79 -4.49
N ARG A 41 11.48 -1.68 -4.71
CA ARG A 41 11.78 -0.35 -4.21
C ARG A 41 10.47 0.35 -3.90
N VAL A 42 10.47 1.20 -2.87
CA VAL A 42 9.32 2.02 -2.52
C VAL A 42 9.79 3.38 -2.03
N ASP A 43 9.07 4.42 -2.45
CA ASP A 43 9.31 5.79 -2.04
C ASP A 43 8.61 6.05 -0.70
N LEU A 44 9.28 6.72 0.24
CA LEU A 44 8.72 7.00 1.56
C LEU A 44 7.45 7.87 1.48
N GLU A 45 7.38 8.80 0.53
CA GLU A 45 6.18 9.60 0.28
C GLU A 45 4.98 8.73 -0.12
N VAL A 46 5.19 7.66 -0.88
CA VAL A 46 4.13 6.70 -1.25
C VAL A 46 3.64 5.94 -0.02
N ILE A 47 4.55 5.52 0.86
CA ILE A 47 4.20 4.86 2.12
C ILE A 47 3.39 5.80 3.02
N ASP A 48 3.84 7.04 3.19
CA ASP A 48 3.17 8.04 4.03
C ASP A 48 1.77 8.38 3.50
N MET A 49 1.63 8.63 2.20
CA MET A 49 0.33 8.88 1.56
C MET A 49 -0.63 7.70 1.72
N LEU A 50 -0.15 6.46 1.56
CA LEU A 50 -0.98 5.26 1.77
C LEU A 50 -1.40 5.12 3.23
N CYS A 51 -0.49 5.34 4.18
CA CYS A 51 -0.80 5.26 5.61
C CYS A 51 -1.85 6.31 6.01
N SER A 52 -1.68 7.55 5.54
CA SER A 52 -2.61 8.65 5.76
C SER A 52 -3.99 8.37 5.14
N TYR A 53 -4.03 7.98 3.87
CA TYR A 53 -5.28 7.69 3.17
C TYR A 53 -6.04 6.50 3.77
N LEU A 54 -5.33 5.45 4.16
CA LEU A 54 -5.93 4.25 4.75
C LEU A 54 -6.18 4.42 6.26
N ASN A 55 -5.69 5.49 6.87
CA ASN A 55 -5.73 5.75 8.31
C ASN A 55 -5.14 4.57 9.13
N ILE A 56 -3.88 4.23 8.85
CA ILE A 56 -3.13 3.13 9.48
C ILE A 56 -1.69 3.58 9.78
N SER A 57 -0.97 2.79 10.59
CA SER A 57 0.46 2.99 10.80
C SER A 57 1.31 2.27 9.75
N VAL A 58 2.58 2.66 9.64
CA VAL A 58 3.53 1.98 8.74
C VAL A 58 3.71 0.50 9.08
N GLY A 59 3.59 0.11 10.35
CA GLY A 59 3.71 -1.28 10.80
C GLY A 59 2.51 -2.15 10.40
N ASP A 60 1.35 -1.53 10.16
CA ASP A 60 0.18 -2.24 9.61
C ASP A 60 0.37 -2.49 8.11
N LEU A 61 1.05 -1.58 7.40
CA LEU A 61 1.29 -1.67 5.96
C LEU A 61 2.49 -2.57 5.61
N LEU A 62 3.59 -2.47 6.37
CA LEU A 62 4.84 -3.15 6.13
C LEU A 62 5.29 -3.92 7.38
N GLU A 63 5.62 -5.19 7.20
CA GLU A 63 6.07 -6.08 8.27
C GLU A 63 7.39 -6.76 7.90
N GLN A 64 8.28 -6.94 8.87
CA GLN A 64 9.43 -7.82 8.73
C GLN A 64 9.06 -9.24 9.16
N GLU A 65 8.81 -10.13 8.20
CA GLU A 65 8.69 -11.56 8.49
C GLU A 65 10.06 -12.15 8.82
N LYS A 66 10.13 -12.90 9.93
CA LYS A 66 11.32 -13.63 10.38
C LYS A 66 11.50 -14.92 9.59
#